data_AF-A0A950TA89-F1
#
_entry.id   AF-A0A950TA89-F1
#
_cell.length_a   1.000
_cell.length_b   1.000
_cell.length_c   1.000
_cell.angle_alpha   90.00
_cell.angle_beta   90.00
_cell.angle_gamma   90.00
#
_symmetry.space_group_name_H-M   'P 1'
#
loop_
_entity.id
_entity.type
_entity.pdbx_description
1 polymer ?
#
loop_
_entity_poly.entity_id
_entity_poly.type
_entity_poly.pdbx_seq_one_letter_code
_entity_poly.pdbx_strand_id
1 'polypeptide(L)'
;MADRFHLLKNVRESLKDLLDHKRCCLPFREAGAAVNAAGAGEPSYQREAVSRLDGTVQPSEPAMLLTPSAIEEEPPSDQLSVAERSRQVNREKRYALYEEVWHLRKQGFSHYAIANALGISRPTVRRFLASEQFPERLSGPRARRKSILAPYLPFLQQR
;
A
#
# COMPACT_ATOMS: atom_id res chain seq x y z
N MET A 1 12.56 6.82 9.10
CA MET A 1 11.51 7.85 8.93
C MET A 1 11.27 8.04 7.44
N ALA A 2 10.04 8.27 6.99
CA ALA A 2 9.75 8.50 5.57
C ALA A 2 9.78 10.01 5.30
N ASP A 3 10.82 10.48 4.61
CA ASP A 3 10.92 11.89 4.26
C ASP A 3 9.85 12.29 3.25
N ARG A 4 9.53 13.60 3.19
CA ARG A 4 8.57 14.18 2.23
C ARG A 4 8.82 13.70 0.79
N PHE A 5 10.08 13.50 0.43
CA PHE A 5 10.47 12.97 -0.87
C PHE A 5 9.95 11.55 -1.12
N HIS A 6 9.98 10.68 -0.12
CA HIS A 6 9.44 9.33 -0.20
C HIS A 6 7.92 9.33 -0.36
N LEU A 7 7.21 10.23 0.34
CA LEU A 7 5.76 10.36 0.18
C LEU A 7 5.39 10.83 -1.23
N LEU A 8 6.07 11.86 -1.75
CA LEU A 8 5.85 12.35 -3.11
C LEU A 8 6.19 11.31 -4.17
N LYS A 9 7.25 10.54 -3.97
CA LYS A 9 7.63 9.43 -4.86
C LYS A 9 6.56 8.34 -4.87
N ASN A 10 6.07 7.93 -3.71
CA ASN A 10 5.03 6.91 -3.58
C ASN A 10 3.72 7.35 -4.24
N VAL A 11 3.31 8.61 -4.00
CA VAL A 11 2.09 9.18 -4.61
C VAL A 11 2.24 9.26 -6.13
N ARG A 12 3.40 9.71 -6.63
CA ARG A 12 3.69 9.75 -8.06
C ARG A 12 3.61 8.37 -8.70
N GLU A 13 4.24 7.37 -8.09
CA GLU A 13 4.24 6.00 -8.61
C GLU A 13 2.84 5.40 -8.58
N SER A 14 2.08 5.62 -7.50
CA SER A 14 0.70 5.13 -7.38
C SER A 14 -0.24 5.80 -8.39
N LEU A 15 -0.10 7.11 -8.61
CA LEU A 15 -0.87 7.83 -9.64
C LEU A 15 -0.49 7.39 -11.05
N LYS A 16 0.79 7.12 -11.30
CA LYS A 16 1.25 6.61 -12.59
C LYS A 16 0.62 5.26 -12.91
N ASP A 17 0.66 4.32 -11.96
CA ASP A 17 0.04 3.00 -12.13
C ASP A 17 -1.47 3.10 -12.35
N LEU A 18 -2.15 3.98 -11.60
CA LEU A 18 -3.58 4.23 -11.74
C LEU A 18 -3.93 4.78 -13.13
N LEU A 19 -3.21 5.82 -13.58
CA LEU A 19 -3.47 6.44 -14.87
C LEU A 19 -3.14 5.48 -16.01
N ASP A 20 -2.03 4.74 -15.94
CA ASP A 20 -1.62 3.73 -16.93
C ASP A 20 -2.69 2.63 -17.06
N HIS A 21 -3.25 2.16 -15.94
CA HIS A 21 -4.33 1.18 -15.92
C HIS A 21 -5.64 1.72 -16.50
N LYS A 22 -5.94 3.01 -16.24
CA LYS A 22 -7.16 3.66 -16.75
C LYS A 22 -7.05 4.16 -18.18
N ARG A 23 -5.86 4.12 -18.82
CA ARG A 23 -5.67 4.55 -20.22
C ARG A 23 -6.62 3.87 -21.22
N CYS A 24 -7.03 2.63 -20.99
CA CYS A 24 -7.98 1.92 -21.86
C CYS A 24 -9.42 2.43 -21.76
N CYS A 25 -9.77 3.14 -20.69
CA CYS A 25 -11.14 3.57 -20.38
C CYS A 25 -11.29 5.09 -20.32
N LEU A 26 -10.18 5.83 -20.44
CA LEU A 26 -10.18 7.28 -20.48
C LEU A 26 -10.48 7.72 -21.92
N PRO A 27 -11.44 8.63 -22.13
CA PRO A 27 -11.70 9.15 -23.46
C PRO A 27 -10.42 9.82 -23.98
N PHE A 28 -9.97 9.37 -25.16
CA PHE A 28 -8.87 10.02 -25.87
C PHE A 28 -9.32 11.44 -26.24
N ARG A 29 -8.87 12.44 -25.48
CA ARG A 29 -9.10 13.84 -25.84
C ARG A 29 -8.06 14.18 -26.91
N GLU A 30 -8.49 14.24 -28.16
CA GLU A 30 -7.67 14.69 -29.27
C GLU A 30 -6.99 16.02 -28.88
N ALA A 31 -5.67 16.05 -28.96
CA ALA A 31 -4.88 17.24 -28.71
C ALA A 31 -5.10 18.22 -29.86
N GLY A 32 -6.21 18.96 -29.80
CA GLY A 32 -6.61 19.82 -30.91
C GLY A 32 -7.94 20.56 -30.73
N ALA A 33 -8.30 20.99 -29.53
CA ALA A 33 -9.35 22.00 -29.37
C ALA A 33 -9.10 22.82 -28.09
N ALA A 34 -8.40 23.94 -28.24
CA ALA A 34 -8.50 25.03 -27.29
C ALA A 34 -9.90 25.63 -27.40
N VAL A 35 -10.68 25.57 -26.32
CA VAL A 35 -11.70 26.58 -26.05
C VAL A 35 -11.47 27.05 -24.63
N ASN A 36 -11.01 28.29 -24.54
CA ASN A 36 -10.99 29.07 -23.31
C ASN A 36 -12.39 29.12 -22.72
N ALA A 37 -12.53 28.72 -21.47
CA ALA A 37 -13.59 29.21 -20.61
C ALA A 37 -12.90 29.74 -19.35
N ALA A 38 -12.71 31.06 -19.37
CA ALA A 38 -12.34 31.86 -18.23
C ALA A 38 -13.34 31.65 -17.09
N GLY A 39 -12.82 31.62 -15.87
CA GLY A 39 -13.61 31.53 -14.65
C GLY A 39 -12.68 31.73 -13.47
N ALA A 40 -12.25 32.97 -13.28
CA ALA A 40 -11.45 33.43 -12.16
C ALA A 40 -12.11 33.05 -10.83
N GLY A 41 -11.28 32.68 -9.86
CA GLY A 41 -11.74 32.34 -8.51
C GLY A 41 -10.56 31.94 -7.66
N GLU A 42 -9.69 32.90 -7.34
CA GLU A 42 -8.69 32.75 -6.29
C GLU A 42 -9.39 32.39 -4.96
N PRO A 43 -9.02 31.31 -4.26
CA PRO A 43 -9.34 31.20 -2.85
C PRO A 43 -8.26 31.97 -2.08
N SER A 44 -8.61 33.20 -1.71
CA SER A 44 -7.89 34.01 -0.74
C SER A 44 -7.84 33.26 0.59
N TYR A 45 -6.63 32.98 1.07
CA TYR A 45 -6.41 32.51 2.43
C TYR A 45 -6.64 33.67 3.39
N GLN A 46 -7.88 33.88 3.80
CA GLN A 46 -8.17 34.75 4.93
C GLN A 46 -7.79 34.01 6.22
N ARG A 47 -6.66 34.45 6.79
CA ARG A 47 -6.33 34.30 8.22
C ARG A 47 -7.32 35.14 9.00
N GLU A 48 -8.24 34.51 9.72
CA GLU A 48 -8.94 35.17 10.83
C GLU A 48 -8.21 34.84 12.13
N ALA A 49 -7.48 35.85 12.59
CA ALA A 49 -7.03 35.97 13.95
C ALA A 49 -8.22 36.40 14.82
N VAL A 50 -8.52 35.61 15.86
CA VAL A 50 -9.37 36.06 16.97
C VAL A 50 -8.50 36.12 18.21
N SER A 51 -8.39 37.34 18.73
CA SER A 51 -7.52 37.72 19.84
C SER A 51 -8.39 38.33 20.93
N ARG A 52 -8.16 37.85 22.17
CA ARG A 52 -8.37 38.52 23.46
C ARG A 52 -9.83 38.73 23.91
N LEU A 53 -10.21 38.76 25.19
CA LEU A 53 -9.76 38.48 26.58
C LEU A 53 -11.11 38.63 27.35
N ASP A 54 -11.45 38.00 28.47
CA ASP A 54 -10.90 38.16 29.81
C ASP A 54 -11.94 37.56 30.79
N GLY A 55 -11.52 37.18 32.00
CA GLY A 55 -12.45 36.86 33.09
C GLY A 55 -12.03 35.70 33.99
N THR A 56 -11.00 35.95 34.80
CA THR A 56 -10.78 35.55 36.22
C THR A 56 -11.72 34.48 36.81
N VAL A 57 -11.25 33.46 37.54
CA VAL A 57 -10.83 33.53 38.95
C VAL A 57 -10.21 32.17 39.37
N GLN A 58 -8.98 32.19 39.90
CA GLN A 58 -8.41 31.18 40.82
C GLN A 58 -9.10 31.31 42.21
N PRO A 59 -9.19 30.29 43.10
CA PRO A 59 -8.01 29.51 43.54
C PRO A 59 -8.26 28.09 44.12
N SER A 60 -7.16 27.49 44.57
CA SER A 60 -7.00 26.44 45.61
C SER A 60 -6.97 24.96 45.18
N GLU A 61 -5.74 24.46 45.02
CA GLU A 61 -5.37 23.10 45.42
C GLU A 61 -5.39 23.01 46.97
N PRO A 62 -5.54 21.81 47.57
CA PRO A 62 -4.37 20.98 47.79
C PRO A 62 -4.57 19.47 47.57
N ALA A 63 -3.53 18.87 46.98
CA ALA A 63 -2.92 17.58 47.33
C ALA A 63 -3.84 16.38 47.65
N MET A 64 -3.83 15.39 46.74
CA MET A 64 -3.57 14.02 47.19
C MET A 64 -2.85 13.22 46.12
N LEU A 65 -1.64 12.83 46.51
CA LEU A 65 -0.70 11.92 45.88
C LEU A 65 -1.40 10.65 45.38
N LEU A 66 -1.36 10.41 44.07
CA LEU A 66 -1.41 9.07 43.50
C LEU A 66 -0.32 9.00 42.43
N THR A 67 0.79 8.40 42.80
CA THR A 67 1.84 7.93 41.91
C THR A 67 1.23 7.06 40.80
N PRO A 68 1.33 7.40 39.50
CA PRO A 68 1.26 6.36 38.49
C PRO A 68 2.59 5.62 38.56
N SER A 69 2.52 4.46 39.21
CA SER A 69 3.55 3.42 39.17
C SER A 69 4.02 3.25 37.73
N ALA A 70 5.34 3.23 37.59
CA ALA A 70 6.06 2.95 36.36
C ALA A 70 5.41 1.79 35.59
N ILE A 71 4.91 2.10 34.39
CA ILE A 71 4.88 1.15 33.29
C ILE A 71 6.07 1.53 32.43
N GLU A 72 7.25 1.11 32.88
CA GLU A 72 8.36 0.82 31.99
C GLU A 72 8.06 -0.53 31.34
N GLU A 73 7.43 -0.55 30.17
CA GLU A 73 7.58 -1.67 29.24
C GLU A 73 7.71 -1.15 27.80
N GLU A 74 8.98 -1.15 27.38
CA GLU A 74 9.52 -1.56 26.08
C GLU A 74 8.95 -0.98 24.77
N PRO A 75 9.82 -0.46 23.88
CA PRO A 75 9.42 0.02 22.56
C PRO A 75 9.06 -1.16 21.64
N PRO A 76 7.93 -1.16 20.91
CA PRO A 76 7.73 -2.11 19.82
C PRO A 76 8.52 -1.64 18.60
N SER A 77 9.83 -1.88 18.57
CA SER A 77 10.64 -1.72 17.36
C SER A 77 10.73 -2.99 16.52
N ASP A 78 9.59 -3.63 16.26
CA ASP A 78 9.42 -4.53 15.11
C ASP A 78 9.29 -3.69 13.82
N GLN A 79 10.36 -2.94 13.51
CA GLN A 79 10.44 -2.25 12.23
C GLN A 79 10.77 -3.29 11.15
N LEU A 80 9.73 -3.99 10.68
CA LEU A 80 9.81 -4.87 9.51
C LEU A 80 10.65 -4.20 8.42
N SER A 81 11.61 -4.95 7.89
CA SER A 81 12.47 -4.48 6.80
C SER A 81 11.62 -3.99 5.63
N VAL A 82 12.09 -3.01 4.86
CA VAL A 82 11.38 -2.50 3.67
C VAL A 82 10.96 -3.66 2.74
N ALA A 83 11.80 -4.69 2.65
CA ALA A 83 11.51 -5.90 1.89
C ALA A 83 10.34 -6.72 2.47
N GLU A 84 10.22 -6.79 3.80
CA GLU A 84 9.14 -7.51 4.49
C GLU A 84 7.81 -6.77 4.36
N ARG A 85 7.82 -5.44 4.51
CA ARG A 85 6.63 -4.60 4.26
C ARG A 85 6.13 -4.76 2.83
N SER A 86 7.02 -4.71 1.84
CA SER A 86 6.67 -4.93 0.44
C SER A 86 6.10 -6.34 0.19
N ARG A 87 6.66 -7.37 0.83
CA ARG A 87 6.12 -8.74 0.76
C ARG A 87 4.72 -8.83 1.32
N GLN A 88 4.45 -8.15 2.44
CA GLN A 88 3.13 -8.12 3.07
C GLN A 88 2.10 -7.41 2.18
N VAL A 89 2.42 -6.22 1.68
CA VAL A 89 1.54 -5.48 0.74
C VAL A 89 1.24 -6.33 -0.51
N ASN A 90 2.25 -6.99 -1.06
CA ASN A 90 2.06 -7.87 -2.23
C ASN A 90 1.27 -9.14 -1.89
N ARG A 91 1.31 -9.62 -0.65
CA ARG A 91 0.48 -10.73 -0.17
C ARG A 91 -0.98 -10.30 -0.09
N GLU A 92 -1.26 -9.16 0.52
CA GLU A 92 -2.60 -8.57 0.64
C GLU A 92 -3.24 -8.34 -0.73
N LYS A 93 -2.52 -7.72 -1.67
CA LYS A 93 -3.00 -7.52 -3.05
C LYS A 93 -3.40 -8.83 -3.74
N ARG A 94 -2.59 -9.89 -3.57
CA ARG A 94 -2.89 -11.20 -4.16
C ARG A 94 -4.07 -11.89 -3.49
N TYR A 95 -4.22 -11.70 -2.18
CA TYR A 95 -5.34 -12.22 -1.43
C TYR A 95 -6.66 -11.55 -1.88
N ALA A 96 -6.67 -10.23 -2.03
CA ALA A 96 -7.82 -9.51 -2.58
C ALA A 96 -8.23 -10.02 -3.98
N LEU A 97 -7.25 -10.23 -4.88
CA LEU A 97 -7.52 -10.83 -6.20
C LEU A 97 -8.10 -12.24 -6.11
N TYR A 98 -7.64 -13.05 -5.15
CA TYR A 98 -8.16 -14.40 -4.95
C TYR A 98 -9.63 -14.38 -4.50
N GLU A 99 -9.98 -13.51 -3.56
CA GLU A 99 -11.36 -13.34 -3.11
C GLU A 99 -12.26 -12.87 -4.26
N GLU A 100 -11.78 -11.92 -5.06
CA GLU A 100 -12.53 -11.39 -6.19
C GLU A 100 -12.77 -12.45 -7.29
N VAL A 101 -11.77 -13.29 -7.57
CA VAL A 101 -11.91 -14.44 -8.48
C VAL A 101 -13.01 -15.40 -7.99
N TRP A 102 -13.03 -15.70 -6.69
CA TRP A 102 -14.05 -16.56 -6.09
C TRP A 102 -15.44 -15.92 -6.09
N HIS A 103 -15.51 -14.62 -5.84
CA HIS A 103 -16.74 -13.85 -5.92
C HIS A 103 -17.36 -13.92 -7.32
N LEU A 104 -16.58 -13.65 -8.37
CA LEU A 104 -17.04 -13.77 -9.75
C LEU A 104 -17.37 -15.21 -10.14
N ARG A 105 -16.63 -16.20 -9.62
CA ARG A 105 -16.96 -17.60 -9.87
C ARG A 105 -18.30 -18.01 -9.25
N LYS A 106 -18.60 -17.55 -8.04
CA LYS A 106 -19.91 -17.78 -7.38
C LYS A 106 -21.07 -17.16 -8.16
N GLN A 107 -20.83 -16.06 -8.86
CA GLN A 107 -21.80 -15.42 -9.76
C GLN A 107 -21.97 -16.17 -11.10
N GLY A 108 -21.20 -17.22 -11.36
CA GLY A 108 -21.33 -18.06 -12.56
C GLY A 108 -20.46 -17.61 -13.75
N PHE A 109 -19.56 -16.64 -13.57
CA PHE A 109 -18.68 -16.21 -14.66
C PHE A 109 -17.70 -17.32 -15.08
N SER A 110 -17.45 -17.41 -16.38
CA SER A 110 -16.48 -18.35 -16.95
C SER A 110 -15.04 -17.94 -16.59
N HIS A 111 -14.11 -18.91 -16.61
CA HIS A 111 -12.68 -18.64 -16.41
C HIS A 111 -12.13 -17.52 -17.32
N TYR A 112 -12.65 -17.44 -18.55
CA TYR A 112 -12.22 -16.44 -19.54
C TYR A 112 -12.76 -15.05 -19.19
N ALA A 113 -14.03 -14.96 -18.82
CA ALA A 113 -14.65 -13.71 -18.42
C ALA A 113 -13.95 -13.13 -17.18
N ILE A 114 -13.65 -13.97 -16.18
CA ILE A 114 -12.92 -13.56 -14.97
C ILE A 114 -11.51 -13.03 -15.31
N ALA A 115 -10.78 -13.75 -16.17
CA ALA A 115 -9.44 -13.33 -16.61
C ALA A 115 -9.45 -11.95 -17.28
N ASN A 116 -10.43 -11.70 -18.17
CA ASN A 116 -10.57 -10.43 -18.86
C ASN A 116 -11.03 -9.31 -17.91
N ALA A 117 -11.97 -9.59 -17.01
CA ALA A 117 -12.49 -8.60 -16.06
C ALA A 117 -11.42 -8.11 -15.08
N LEU A 118 -10.58 -9.03 -14.56
CA LEU A 118 -9.54 -8.73 -13.58
C LEU A 118 -8.17 -8.44 -14.21
N GLY A 119 -8.02 -8.58 -15.53
CA GLY A 119 -6.74 -8.36 -16.22
C GLY A 119 -5.64 -9.35 -15.84
N ILE A 120 -5.99 -10.57 -15.41
CA ILE A 120 -5.02 -11.61 -15.00
C ILE A 120 -5.01 -12.79 -15.96
N SER A 121 -3.91 -13.53 -15.98
CA SER A 121 -3.76 -14.66 -16.91
C SER A 121 -4.71 -15.82 -16.56
N ARG A 122 -5.25 -16.48 -17.60
CA ARG A 122 -6.12 -17.67 -17.46
C ARG A 122 -5.52 -18.78 -16.57
N PRO A 123 -4.22 -19.11 -16.64
CA PRO A 123 -3.61 -20.06 -15.71
C PRO A 123 -3.68 -19.63 -14.25
N THR A 124 -3.61 -18.33 -13.97
CA THR A 124 -3.72 -17.79 -12.60
C THR A 124 -5.13 -18.00 -12.05
N VAL A 125 -6.16 -17.70 -12.85
CA VAL A 125 -7.57 -17.95 -12.47
C VAL A 125 -7.79 -19.44 -12.20
N ARG A 126 -7.31 -20.32 -13.10
CA ARG A 126 -7.40 -21.78 -12.89
C ARG A 126 -6.71 -22.22 -11.60
N ARG A 127 -5.51 -21.71 -11.33
CA ARG A 127 -4.76 -22.02 -10.11
C ARG A 127 -5.52 -21.58 -8.86
N PHE A 128 -6.12 -20.39 -8.86
CA PHE A 128 -6.88 -19.88 -7.71
C PHE A 128 -8.16 -20.67 -7.45
N LEU A 129 -8.87 -21.09 -8.49
CA LEU A 129 -10.10 -21.87 -8.35
C LEU A 129 -9.85 -23.36 -8.10
N ALA A 130 -8.66 -23.87 -8.45
CA ALA A 130 -8.28 -25.25 -8.14
C ALA A 130 -7.90 -25.44 -6.65
N SER A 131 -7.60 -24.35 -5.95
CA SER A 131 -7.26 -24.36 -4.54
C SER A 131 -8.41 -23.81 -3.71
N GLU A 132 -8.92 -24.58 -2.75
CA GLU A 132 -9.96 -24.13 -1.81
C GLU A 132 -9.47 -23.03 -0.87
N GLN A 133 -8.15 -23.02 -0.61
CA GLN A 133 -7.47 -22.03 0.21
C GLN A 133 -6.50 -21.21 -0.63
N PHE A 134 -6.20 -19.99 -0.18
CA PHE A 134 -5.30 -19.08 -0.90
C PHE A 134 -3.93 -19.73 -1.16
N PRO A 135 -3.53 -19.92 -2.44
CA PRO A 135 -2.27 -20.58 -2.76
C PRO A 135 -1.11 -19.61 -2.57
N GLU A 136 -0.61 -19.54 -1.33
CA GLU A 136 0.49 -18.67 -0.94
C GLU A 136 1.75 -18.99 -1.78
N ARG A 137 2.35 -17.96 -2.40
CA ARG A 137 3.67 -18.15 -3.02
C ARG A 137 4.68 -18.29 -1.89
N LEU A 138 5.50 -19.34 -1.93
CA LEU A 138 6.65 -19.50 -1.04
C LEU A 138 7.60 -18.31 -1.25
N SER A 139 7.42 -17.25 -0.47
CA SER A 139 8.31 -16.07 -0.42
C SER A 139 9.62 -16.37 0.34
N GLY A 140 9.86 -17.63 0.68
CA GLY A 140 11.01 -18.07 1.45
C GLY A 140 12.28 -18.26 0.60
N PRO A 141 13.44 -18.46 1.26
CA PRO A 141 14.73 -18.70 0.61
C PRO A 141 14.76 -19.89 -0.35
N ARG A 142 13.74 -20.76 -0.32
CA ARG A 142 13.56 -21.91 -1.23
C ARG A 142 13.49 -21.53 -2.72
N ALA A 143 13.19 -20.28 -3.06
CA ALA A 143 13.27 -19.80 -4.46
C ALA A 143 14.69 -19.43 -4.90
N ARG A 144 15.63 -19.25 -3.96
CA ARG A 144 17.06 -19.17 -4.29
C ARG A 144 17.49 -20.58 -4.61
N ARG A 145 17.29 -20.99 -5.87
CA ARG A 145 17.92 -22.20 -6.42
C ARG A 145 19.37 -22.19 -5.93
N LYS A 146 19.81 -23.31 -5.34
CA LYS A 146 21.19 -23.45 -4.87
C LYS A 146 22.10 -23.00 -6.02
N SER A 147 23.04 -22.09 -5.74
CA SER A 147 23.93 -21.63 -6.79
C SER A 147 24.66 -22.84 -7.39
N ILE A 148 24.93 -22.81 -8.69
CA ILE A 148 25.71 -23.87 -9.36
C ILE A 148 27.09 -24.03 -8.69
N LEU A 149 27.55 -22.99 -8.00
CA LEU A 149 28.79 -22.93 -7.25
C LEU A 149 28.71 -23.57 -5.85
N ALA A 150 27.51 -23.88 -5.34
CA ALA A 150 27.34 -24.45 -4.00
C ALA A 150 28.19 -25.72 -3.74
N PRO A 151 28.37 -26.65 -4.71
CA PRO A 151 29.27 -27.80 -4.55
C PRO A 151 30.76 -27.44 -4.50
N TYR A 152 31.16 -26.31 -5.08
CA TYR A 152 32.56 -25.92 -5.27
C TYR A 152 33.07 -24.91 -4.24
N LEU A 153 32.20 -24.36 -3.38
CA LEU A 153 32.56 -23.46 -2.29
C LEU A 153 33.74 -23.94 -1.41
N PRO A 154 33.85 -25.23 -1.02
CA PRO A 154 34.99 -25.66 -0.19
C PRO A 154 36.34 -25.50 -0.91
N PHE A 155 36.38 -25.71 -2.23
CA PHE A 155 37.60 -25.57 -3.02
C PHE A 155 38.00 -24.11 -3.26
N LEU A 156 37.04 -23.19 -3.25
CA LEU A 156 37.28 -21.75 -3.45
C LEU A 156 37.77 -21.04 -2.18
N GLN A 157 37.52 -21.63 -1.00
CA GLN A 157 37.90 -21.04 0.29
C GLN A 157 39.32 -21.39 0.72
N GLN A 158 39.94 -22.38 0.10
CA GLN A 158 41.34 -22.72 0.31
C GLN A 158 42.20 -21.93 -0.68
N ARG A 159 42.80 -20.83 -0.23
CA ARG A 159 43.75 -20.03 -1.01
C ARG A 159 44.96 -19.68 -0.16
#